data_AF-A0A7R9P4C3-F1
#
_entry.id   AF-A0A7R9P4C3-F1
#
_cell.length_a   1.000
_cell.length_b   1.000
_cell.length_c   1.000
_cell.angle_alpha   90.00
_cell.angle_beta   90.00
_cell.angle_gamma   90.00
#
_symmetry.space_group_name_H-M   'P 1'
#
loop_
_entity.id
_entity.type
_entity.pdbx_description
1 polymer ?
#
loop_
_entity_poly.entity_id
_entity_poly.type
_entity_poly.pdbx_seq_one_letter_code
_entity_poly.pdbx_strand_id
1 'polypeptide(L)'
;MSALRSVRFVNSLKQLKSSSTLTFQRHIHRWVAPTLVELKRRKDRMGPQPLQHRATYLEWNYQAELYAFGKRLNEEFSENLLQCALTQKSYIFQEEARQRNLGIEAPRLALVDNVQLAGSGESLMSLSIFRSLRASLPLFPEEGISALHEYLMSNKVLAIVSSGIGTKDLILCSDFPVEEETLANTFKAVVGALAQSSGEERAIRFVQDFVVTHLCGQDVNEIWAPPDTLSAVSNILSREGKAPPEPRLIGEAGRNTILAAYIVGIYSEKQLLGTGFGETLQTAKEMAAHNVLHRQTMLRANIPKVFPARSNVRSLSSDPQIDSIIRVDHAGELGADRIYAGQIAVLGKSSSGKLIEHMWEQEKEHKAKFEELICKYRVRPTAMIPLWNIAGFVLGAGSALLGPKAAMACTVAVESVIVDHYNDQLRTLMSDPEKNKELLDIIQKFRDDEQEHHDTGLEQGAEQTPFYNAFTEVIKLGCKVAINISKVI
;
A
#
# COMPACT_ATOMS: atom_id res chain seq x y z
N MET A 1 -71.72 17.21 -47.36
CA MET A 1 -70.80 16.18 -46.81
C MET A 1 -69.41 16.50 -47.35
N SER A 2 -68.57 17.13 -46.54
CA SER A 2 -67.49 16.49 -45.77
C SER A 2 -66.24 16.20 -46.61
N ALA A 3 -65.27 17.11 -46.54
CA ALA A 3 -63.81 16.85 -46.54
C ALA A 3 -63.04 18.20 -46.57
N LEU A 4 -63.26 19.07 -45.58
CA LEU A 4 -62.49 20.31 -45.39
C LEU A 4 -62.07 20.45 -43.92
N ARG A 5 -61.38 19.46 -43.38
CA ARG A 5 -60.73 19.52 -42.05
C ARG A 5 -59.59 18.50 -41.93
N SER A 6 -58.39 18.78 -42.46
CA SER A 6 -57.16 18.06 -42.03
C SER A 6 -55.82 18.60 -42.57
N VAL A 7 -55.68 19.86 -43.01
CA VAL A 7 -54.35 20.39 -43.45
C VAL A 7 -54.02 21.76 -42.87
N ARG A 8 -54.42 22.03 -41.61
CA ARG A 8 -54.08 23.28 -40.89
C ARG A 8 -53.35 23.06 -39.57
N PHE A 9 -52.49 22.03 -39.49
CA PHE A 9 -51.73 21.76 -38.27
C PHE A 9 -50.27 21.31 -38.51
N VAL A 10 -49.58 21.86 -39.51
CA VAL A 10 -48.13 21.62 -39.68
C VAL A 10 -47.29 22.91 -39.83
N ASN A 11 -47.89 24.08 -40.05
CA ASN A 11 -47.12 25.33 -40.24
C ASN A 11 -47.04 26.25 -39.00
N SER A 12 -47.13 25.69 -37.79
CA SER A 12 -46.92 26.44 -36.52
C SER A 12 -45.64 26.05 -35.76
N LEU A 13 -44.61 25.59 -36.47
CA LEU A 13 -43.24 25.47 -35.94
C LEU A 13 -42.33 26.58 -36.47
N LYS A 14 -42.86 27.82 -36.54
CA LYS A 14 -42.01 29.01 -36.70
C LYS A 14 -41.44 29.37 -35.32
N GLN A 15 -40.12 29.19 -35.24
CA GLN A 15 -39.23 29.74 -34.23
C GLN A 15 -39.46 29.24 -32.79
N LEU A 16 -39.16 27.96 -32.57
CA LEU A 16 -38.37 27.65 -31.39
C LEU A 16 -37.07 28.44 -31.54
N LYS A 17 -36.96 29.59 -30.86
CA LYS A 17 -35.68 30.26 -30.65
C LYS A 17 -34.74 29.15 -30.19
N SER A 18 -33.73 28.84 -31.00
CA SER A 18 -32.62 28.01 -30.56
C SER A 18 -32.24 28.54 -29.20
N SER A 19 -32.37 27.72 -28.16
CA SER A 19 -31.81 28.01 -26.85
C SER A 19 -30.37 28.41 -27.12
N SER A 20 -30.10 29.72 -27.05
CA SER A 20 -28.75 30.25 -27.19
C SER A 20 -28.01 29.63 -26.03
N THR A 21 -27.28 28.55 -26.32
CA THR A 21 -26.26 28.03 -25.43
C THR A 21 -25.30 29.19 -25.25
N LEU A 22 -25.49 29.92 -24.14
CA LEU A 22 -24.56 30.94 -23.68
C LEU A 22 -23.26 30.20 -23.43
N THR A 23 -22.42 30.16 -24.46
CA THR A 23 -21.05 29.69 -24.37
C THR A 23 -20.32 30.77 -23.60
N PHE A 24 -20.26 30.61 -22.27
CA PHE A 24 -19.40 31.41 -21.43
C PHE A 24 -17.93 31.11 -21.80
N GLN A 25 -17.42 31.79 -22.83
CA GLN A 25 -15.99 31.84 -23.06
C GLN A 25 -15.39 32.81 -22.03
N ARG A 26 -14.85 32.26 -20.94
CA ARG A 26 -13.99 33.04 -20.05
C ARG A 26 -12.70 33.36 -20.81
N HIS A 27 -12.59 34.57 -21.34
CA HIS A 27 -11.36 35.06 -21.96
C HIS A 27 -10.34 35.37 -20.86
N ILE A 28 -9.55 34.36 -20.45
CA ILE A 28 -8.39 34.58 -19.61
C ILE A 28 -7.25 35.05 -20.52
N HIS A 29 -6.76 36.28 -20.32
CA HIS A 29 -5.65 36.78 -21.12
C HIS A 29 -4.38 35.92 -20.91
N ARG A 30 -3.61 35.71 -21.98
CA ARG A 30 -2.39 34.89 -21.97
C ARG A 30 -1.34 35.34 -20.94
N TRP A 31 -1.32 36.62 -20.57
CA TRP A 31 -0.41 37.16 -19.57
C TRP A 31 -0.82 36.83 -18.12
N VAL A 32 -2.07 36.44 -17.85
CA VAL A 32 -2.57 36.21 -16.49
C VAL A 32 -1.83 35.08 -15.78
N ALA A 33 -1.64 33.94 -16.46
CA ALA A 33 -0.93 32.80 -15.86
C ALA A 33 0.54 33.12 -15.53
N PRO A 34 1.35 33.68 -16.45
CA PRO A 34 2.70 34.15 -16.12
C PRO A 34 2.75 35.15 -14.96
N THR A 35 1.82 36.11 -14.92
CA THR A 35 1.74 37.10 -13.85
C THR A 35 1.41 36.45 -12.50
N LEU A 36 0.44 35.53 -12.44
CA LEU A 36 0.08 34.82 -11.21
C LEU A 36 1.23 33.94 -10.69
N VAL A 37 1.99 33.30 -11.59
CA VAL A 37 3.18 32.53 -11.22
C VAL A 37 4.24 33.43 -10.60
N GLU A 38 4.50 34.60 -11.20
CA GLU A 38 5.49 35.54 -10.66
C GLU A 38 5.03 36.15 -9.33
N LEU A 39 3.74 36.48 -9.19
CA LEU A 39 3.17 36.93 -7.92
C LEU A 39 3.29 35.86 -6.84
N LYS A 40 3.02 34.59 -7.15
CA LYS A 40 3.20 33.49 -6.20
C LYS A 40 4.67 33.32 -5.80
N ARG A 41 5.61 33.35 -6.75
CA ARG A 41 7.05 33.30 -6.47
C ARG A 41 7.51 34.44 -5.56
N ARG A 42 7.01 35.66 -5.77
CA ARG A 42 7.32 36.81 -4.91
C ARG A 42 6.71 36.64 -3.52
N LYS A 43 5.46 36.17 -3.45
CA LYS A 43 4.76 35.88 -2.20
C LYS A 43 5.53 34.85 -1.37
N ASP A 44 6.00 33.76 -1.99
CA ASP A 44 6.76 32.70 -1.33
C ASP A 44 8.14 33.20 -0.84
N ARG A 45 8.69 34.25 -1.47
CA ARG A 45 9.95 34.89 -1.08
C ARG A 45 9.83 35.81 0.14
N MET A 46 8.63 36.30 0.46
CA MET A 46 8.37 37.23 1.58
C MET A 46 8.30 36.52 2.95
N GLY A 47 8.35 35.19 2.98
CA GLY A 47 8.35 34.38 4.21
C GLY A 47 7.20 33.37 4.29
N PRO A 48 7.21 32.51 5.32
CA PRO A 48 6.19 31.49 5.50
C PRO A 48 4.86 32.13 5.88
N GLN A 49 3.80 31.76 5.14
CA GLN A 49 2.44 32.16 5.46
C GLN A 49 1.92 31.36 6.66
N PRO A 50 0.91 31.89 7.39
CA PRO A 50 0.21 31.10 8.38
C PRO A 50 -0.32 29.84 7.69
N LEU A 51 -0.09 28.69 8.34
CA LEU A 51 -0.61 27.42 7.85
C LEU A 51 -2.13 27.55 7.71
N GLN A 52 -2.68 26.93 6.67
CA GLN A 52 -4.12 26.84 6.46
C GLN A 52 -4.55 25.39 6.55
N HIS A 53 -5.79 25.17 7.00
CA HIS A 53 -6.36 23.84 7.05
C HIS A 53 -6.47 23.25 5.63
N ARG A 54 -6.21 21.95 5.48
CA ARG A 54 -6.27 21.28 4.16
C ARG A 54 -7.65 21.37 3.51
N ALA A 55 -8.70 21.45 4.34
CA ALA A 55 -10.09 21.62 3.91
C ALA A 55 -10.41 22.99 3.30
N THR A 56 -9.53 24.00 3.44
CA THR A 56 -9.75 25.34 2.87
C THR A 56 -9.52 25.38 1.35
N TYR A 57 -8.79 24.41 0.80
CA TYR A 57 -8.51 24.34 -0.63
C TYR A 57 -9.71 23.81 -1.42
N LEU A 58 -9.90 24.31 -2.65
CA LEU A 58 -11.02 23.92 -3.53
C LEU A 58 -11.02 22.41 -3.86
N GLU A 59 -9.83 21.81 -3.98
CA GLU A 59 -9.62 20.39 -4.22
C GLU A 59 -9.69 19.61 -2.89
N TRP A 60 -10.86 19.65 -2.24
CA TRP A 60 -11.13 18.92 -1.02
C TRP A 60 -12.55 18.36 -1.02
N ASN A 61 -12.66 17.05 -0.80
CA ASN A 61 -13.94 16.38 -0.59
C ASN A 61 -13.82 15.44 0.61
N TYR A 62 -14.45 15.83 1.72
CA TYR A 62 -14.32 15.12 2.99
C TYR A 62 -14.75 13.65 2.90
N GLN A 63 -15.85 13.33 2.21
CA GLN A 63 -16.33 11.94 2.10
C GLN A 63 -15.38 11.06 1.29
N ALA A 64 -14.86 11.58 0.19
CA ALA A 64 -13.88 10.86 -0.64
C ALA A 64 -12.57 10.61 0.13
N GLU A 65 -12.14 11.59 0.93
CA GLU A 65 -10.94 11.48 1.76
C GLU A 65 -11.11 10.46 2.91
N LEU A 66 -12.29 10.40 3.54
CA LEU A 66 -12.62 9.37 4.54
C LEU A 66 -12.58 7.96 3.93
N TYR A 67 -13.17 7.78 2.75
CA TYR A 67 -13.14 6.51 2.03
C TYR A 67 -11.69 6.10 1.68
N ALA A 68 -10.91 7.05 1.14
CA ALA A 68 -9.52 6.83 0.77
C ALA A 68 -8.63 6.53 2.00
N PHE A 69 -8.91 7.15 3.15
CA PHE A 69 -8.22 6.88 4.41
C PHE A 69 -8.35 5.42 4.82
N GLY A 70 -9.57 4.87 4.85
CA GLY A 70 -9.80 3.46 5.19
C GLY A 70 -9.11 2.51 4.22
N LYS A 71 -9.25 2.75 2.91
CA LYS A 71 -8.63 1.90 1.88
C LYS A 71 -7.10 1.95 1.89
N ARG A 72 -6.48 3.09 2.21
CA ARG A 72 -5.03 3.25 2.34
C ARG A 72 -4.45 2.38 3.46
N LEU A 73 -5.17 2.27 4.57
CA LEU A 73 -4.78 1.45 5.71
C LEU A 73 -5.12 -0.04 5.50
N ASN A 74 -5.81 -0.40 4.41
CA ASN A 74 -6.34 -1.73 4.16
C ASN A 74 -7.26 -2.21 5.32
N GLU A 75 -8.10 -1.29 5.81
CA GLU A 75 -9.08 -1.51 6.87
C GLU A 75 -10.50 -1.10 6.43
N GLU A 76 -11.51 -1.72 7.04
CA GLU A 76 -12.92 -1.48 6.73
C GLU A 76 -13.63 -0.74 7.86
N PHE A 77 -13.75 0.57 7.71
CA PHE A 77 -14.44 1.42 8.67
C PHE A 77 -15.91 1.59 8.30
N SER A 78 -16.78 1.66 9.31
CA SER A 78 -18.11 2.24 9.11
C SER A 78 -18.00 3.76 9.02
N GLU A 79 -18.64 4.35 8.00
CA GLU A 79 -18.50 5.78 7.69
C GLU A 79 -18.91 6.67 8.87
N ASN A 80 -20.02 6.33 9.53
CA ASN A 80 -20.55 7.09 10.67
C ASN A 80 -19.60 7.05 11.88
N LEU A 81 -19.00 5.90 12.20
CA LEU A 81 -18.09 5.78 13.34
C LEU A 81 -16.75 6.46 13.05
N LEU A 82 -16.27 6.38 11.81
CA LEU A 82 -15.04 7.07 11.41
C LEU A 82 -15.22 8.59 11.45
N GLN A 83 -16.35 9.11 10.95
CA GLN A 83 -16.68 10.52 11.05
C GLN A 83 -16.80 10.97 12.52
N CYS A 84 -17.45 10.15 13.36
CA CYS A 84 -17.53 10.40 14.80
C CYS A 84 -16.12 10.45 15.41
N ALA A 85 -15.26 9.47 15.14
CA ALA A 85 -13.90 9.40 15.68
C ALA A 85 -13.02 10.63 15.35
N LEU A 86 -13.22 11.21 14.16
CA LEU A 86 -12.49 12.40 13.69
C LEU A 86 -13.10 13.73 14.17
N THR A 87 -14.26 13.69 14.83
CA THR A 87 -14.96 14.88 15.32
C THR A 87 -14.64 15.12 16.80
N GLN A 88 -13.93 16.22 17.07
CA GLN A 88 -13.60 16.62 18.43
C GLN A 88 -14.74 17.41 19.06
N LYS A 89 -14.87 17.32 20.39
CA LYS A 89 -15.85 18.10 21.15
C LYS A 89 -15.66 19.61 21.00
N SER A 90 -14.41 20.05 20.87
CA SER A 90 -14.07 21.48 20.69
C SER A 90 -14.62 22.06 19.39
N TYR A 91 -14.61 21.26 18.31
CA TYR A 91 -15.20 21.65 17.02
C TYR A 91 -16.72 21.80 17.09
N ILE A 92 -17.41 20.87 17.76
CA ILE A 92 -18.88 20.94 17.94
C ILE A 92 -19.24 22.25 18.67
N PHE A 93 -18.51 22.56 19.75
CA PHE A 93 -18.72 23.79 20.51
C PHE A 93 -18.50 25.05 19.65
N GLN A 94 -17.44 25.08 18.85
CA GLN A 94 -17.13 26.20 17.96
C GLN A 94 -18.23 26.39 16.90
N GLU A 95 -18.72 25.30 16.30
CA GLU A 95 -19.75 25.37 15.27
C GLU A 95 -21.12 25.76 15.83
N GLU A 96 -21.48 25.27 17.03
CA GLU A 96 -22.67 25.75 17.74
C GLU A 96 -22.58 27.25 18.06
N ALA A 97 -21.42 27.72 18.55
CA ALA A 97 -21.20 29.14 18.82
C ALA A 97 -21.32 29.98 17.53
N ARG A 98 -20.77 29.47 16.41
CA ARG A 98 -20.90 30.11 15.10
C ARG A 98 -22.36 30.21 14.65
N GLN A 99 -23.15 29.15 14.80
CA GLN A 99 -24.58 29.16 14.43
C GLN A 99 -25.41 30.09 15.30
N ARG A 100 -25.13 30.14 16.62
CA ARG A 100 -25.76 31.10 17.54
C ARG A 100 -25.43 32.54 17.14
N ASN A 101 -24.17 32.82 16.76
CA ASN A 101 -23.76 34.14 16.28
C ASN A 101 -24.47 34.55 14.97
N LEU A 102 -24.91 33.59 14.17
CA LEU A 102 -25.69 33.81 12.95
C LEU A 102 -27.20 33.91 13.20
N GLY A 103 -27.66 33.80 14.46
CA GLY A 103 -29.07 33.95 14.85
C GLY A 103 -29.90 32.67 14.86
N ILE A 104 -29.27 31.48 14.86
CA ILE A 104 -29.98 30.20 15.00
C ILE A 104 -30.14 29.88 16.50
N GLU A 105 -31.37 29.89 17.00
CA GLU A 105 -31.67 29.78 18.45
C GLU A 105 -31.41 28.38 19.04
N ALA A 106 -31.49 27.32 18.23
CA ALA A 106 -31.27 25.94 18.65
C ALA A 106 -30.52 25.12 17.58
N PRO A 107 -29.19 25.28 17.47
CA PRO A 107 -28.39 24.50 16.53
C PRO A 107 -28.43 23.01 16.92
N ARG A 108 -29.03 22.16 16.09
CA ARG A 108 -28.94 20.69 16.23
C ARG A 108 -27.95 20.16 15.21
N LEU A 109 -26.72 19.91 15.65
CA LEU A 109 -25.73 19.21 14.86
C LEU A 109 -26.00 17.70 14.95
N ALA A 110 -26.00 17.01 13.81
CA ALA A 110 -26.07 15.55 13.77
C ALA A 110 -24.70 14.88 14.06
N LEU A 111 -23.71 15.66 14.47
CA LEU A 111 -22.36 15.20 14.78
C LEU A 111 -22.29 14.75 16.24
N VAL A 112 -21.67 13.58 16.45
CA VAL A 112 -21.40 13.01 17.77
C VAL A 112 -19.91 13.22 18.09
N ASP A 113 -19.61 13.46 19.37
CA ASP A 113 -18.24 13.62 19.85
C ASP A 113 -17.51 12.29 20.01
N ASN A 114 -16.19 12.32 19.82
CA ASN A 114 -15.35 11.13 19.84
C ASN A 114 -14.94 10.63 21.24
N VAL A 115 -15.42 11.23 22.34
CA VAL A 115 -14.95 10.94 23.71
C VAL A 115 -15.17 9.48 24.10
N GLN A 116 -16.33 8.91 23.78
CA GLN A 116 -16.65 7.51 24.09
C GLN A 116 -15.77 6.54 23.29
N LEU A 117 -15.57 6.82 22.00
CA LEU A 117 -14.71 6.03 21.13
C LEU A 117 -13.24 6.13 21.58
N ALA A 118 -12.78 7.31 21.99
CA ALA A 118 -11.44 7.50 22.53
C ALA A 118 -11.21 6.66 23.80
N GLY A 119 -12.15 6.67 24.75
CA GLY A 119 -12.03 5.87 25.99
C GLY A 119 -12.03 4.36 25.75
N SER A 120 -12.88 3.88 24.84
CA SER A 120 -12.89 2.46 24.44
C SER A 120 -11.60 2.04 23.72
N GLY A 121 -11.12 2.88 22.80
CA GLY A 121 -9.87 2.67 22.09
C GLY A 121 -8.66 2.70 23.01
N GLU A 122 -8.61 3.61 23.98
CA GLU A 122 -7.55 3.69 24.99
C GLU A 122 -7.45 2.42 25.83
N SER A 123 -8.60 1.92 26.30
CA SER A 123 -8.67 0.68 27.09
C SER A 123 -8.17 -0.52 26.27
N LEU A 124 -8.57 -0.62 25.00
CA LEU A 124 -8.14 -1.68 24.09
C LEU A 124 -6.66 -1.58 23.78
N MET A 125 -6.16 -0.38 23.47
CA MET A 125 -4.75 -0.11 23.20
C MET A 125 -3.88 -0.51 24.38
N SER A 126 -4.23 -0.06 25.59
CA SER A 126 -3.48 -0.38 26.80
C SER A 126 -3.38 -1.89 27.02
N LEU A 127 -4.51 -2.59 26.96
CA LEU A 127 -4.55 -4.05 27.11
C LEU A 127 -3.73 -4.76 26.02
N SER A 128 -3.85 -4.30 24.77
CA SER A 128 -3.16 -4.90 23.63
C SER A 128 -1.64 -4.73 23.70
N ILE A 129 -1.17 -3.55 24.11
CA ILE A 129 0.25 -3.22 24.24
C ILE A 129 0.85 -4.03 25.38
N PHE A 130 0.22 -4.04 26.57
CA PHE A 130 0.70 -4.85 27.70
C PHE A 130 0.82 -6.34 27.33
N ARG A 131 -0.21 -6.89 26.68
CA ARG A 131 -0.20 -8.29 26.24
C ARG A 131 0.93 -8.56 25.24
N SER A 132 1.13 -7.65 24.28
CA SER A 132 2.15 -7.78 23.25
C SER A 132 3.57 -7.69 23.82
N LEU A 133 3.81 -6.74 24.71
CA LEU A 133 5.08 -6.59 25.41
C LEU A 133 5.39 -7.80 26.27
N ARG A 134 4.43 -8.30 27.06
CA ARG A 134 4.63 -9.47 27.92
C ARG A 134 4.90 -10.74 27.12
N ALA A 135 4.20 -10.92 26.00
CA ALA A 135 4.41 -12.04 25.09
C ALA A 135 5.79 -11.98 24.42
N SER A 136 6.26 -10.79 24.07
CA SER A 136 7.56 -10.58 23.40
C SER A 136 8.74 -10.61 24.38
N LEU A 137 8.53 -10.17 25.62
CA LEU A 137 9.54 -10.01 26.67
C LEU A 137 9.16 -10.79 27.93
N PRO A 138 9.30 -12.13 27.93
CA PRO A 138 8.85 -12.99 29.03
C PRO A 138 9.64 -12.82 30.33
N LEU A 139 10.89 -12.34 30.26
CA LEU A 139 11.79 -12.21 31.42
C LEU A 139 11.99 -10.76 31.88
N PHE A 140 11.40 -9.79 31.18
CA PHE A 140 11.53 -8.37 31.50
C PHE A 140 10.67 -8.02 32.74
N PRO A 141 11.17 -7.17 33.65
CA PRO A 141 10.45 -6.81 34.88
C PRO A 141 9.20 -5.99 34.58
N GLU A 142 8.19 -6.09 35.44
CA GLU A 142 6.90 -5.43 35.26
C GLU A 142 7.03 -3.90 35.30
N GLU A 143 7.97 -3.37 36.09
CA GLU A 143 8.27 -1.93 36.12
C GLU A 143 8.76 -1.43 34.76
N GLY A 144 9.58 -2.23 34.08
CA GLY A 144 10.05 -1.92 32.74
C GLY A 144 8.94 -2.02 31.70
N ILE A 145 8.05 -3.02 31.81
CA ILE A 145 6.90 -3.15 30.91
C ILE A 145 5.95 -1.96 31.08
N SER A 146 5.69 -1.51 32.31
CA SER A 146 4.90 -0.31 32.58
C SER A 146 5.52 0.93 31.95
N ALA A 147 6.84 1.12 32.11
CA ALA A 147 7.54 2.25 31.50
C ALA A 147 7.46 2.25 29.96
N LEU A 148 7.64 1.09 29.32
CA LEU A 148 7.48 0.95 27.87
C LEU A 148 6.04 1.22 27.42
N HIS A 149 5.06 0.73 28.18
CA HIS A 149 3.64 0.97 27.92
C HIS A 149 3.29 2.47 28.04
N GLU A 150 3.73 3.13 29.10
CA GLU A 150 3.52 4.57 29.33
C GLU A 150 4.16 5.41 28.22
N TYR A 151 5.36 5.04 27.77
CA TYR A 151 6.01 5.69 26.63
C TYR A 151 5.19 5.54 25.34
N LEU A 152 4.73 4.33 25.03
CA LEU A 152 3.91 4.07 23.83
C LEU A 152 2.54 4.76 23.89
N MET A 153 1.95 4.86 25.08
CA MET A 153 0.69 5.57 25.32
C MET A 153 0.85 7.09 25.50
N SER A 154 2.09 7.61 25.44
CA SER A 154 2.33 9.03 25.59
C SER A 154 1.71 9.83 24.43
N ASN A 155 1.19 11.02 24.75
CA ASN A 155 0.56 11.90 23.76
C ASN A 155 1.50 12.21 22.59
N LYS A 156 2.81 12.33 22.86
CA LYS A 156 3.84 12.58 21.84
C LYS A 156 3.91 11.44 20.81
N VAL A 157 4.03 10.19 21.26
CA VAL A 157 4.12 9.03 20.36
C VAL A 157 2.82 8.87 19.58
N LEU A 158 1.67 8.95 20.26
CA LEU A 158 0.36 8.82 19.60
C LEU A 158 0.10 9.95 18.59
N ALA A 159 0.53 11.18 18.87
CA ALA A 159 0.42 12.29 17.92
C ALA A 159 1.30 12.07 16.66
N ILE A 160 2.50 11.53 16.83
CA ILE A 160 3.38 11.16 15.70
C ILE A 160 2.71 10.08 14.85
N VAL A 161 2.17 9.02 15.47
CA VAL A 161 1.45 7.96 14.74
C VAL A 161 0.24 8.52 14.00
N SER A 162 -0.59 9.31 14.70
CA SER A 162 -1.80 9.93 14.16
C SER A 162 -1.49 10.79 12.94
N SER A 163 -0.50 11.68 13.07
CA SER A 163 -0.06 12.53 11.96
C SER A 163 0.55 11.72 10.82
N GLY A 164 1.29 10.65 11.11
CA GLY A 164 1.91 9.76 10.13
C GLY A 164 0.89 9.00 9.25
N ILE A 165 -0.25 8.58 9.82
CA ILE A 165 -1.33 7.93 9.05
C ILE A 165 -2.23 8.93 8.30
N GLY A 166 -2.03 10.24 8.52
CA GLY A 166 -2.73 11.30 7.79
C GLY A 166 -4.02 11.79 8.44
N THR A 167 -4.23 11.59 9.75
CA THR A 167 -5.42 12.15 10.44
C THR A 167 -5.39 13.67 10.54
N LYS A 168 -4.19 14.29 10.55
CA LYS A 168 -4.00 15.73 10.71
C LYS A 168 -4.86 16.58 9.77
N ASP A 169 -5.08 16.11 8.55
CA ASP A 169 -5.86 16.83 7.53
C ASP A 169 -7.38 16.54 7.62
N LEU A 170 -7.77 15.47 8.31
CA LEU A 170 -9.14 14.96 8.41
C LEU A 170 -9.83 15.36 9.72
N ILE A 171 -9.07 15.67 10.76
CA ILE A 171 -9.62 15.99 12.08
C ILE A 171 -10.44 17.27 12.02
N LEU A 172 -11.66 17.20 12.55
CA LEU A 172 -12.50 18.36 12.80
C LEU A 172 -12.22 18.86 14.22
N CYS A 173 -11.39 19.90 14.33
CA CYS A 173 -10.97 20.53 15.58
C CYS A 173 -11.04 22.06 15.48
N SER A 174 -11.09 22.73 16.64
CA SER A 174 -11.01 24.21 16.71
C SER A 174 -9.58 24.73 16.59
N ASP A 175 -8.61 23.91 16.97
CA ASP A 175 -7.24 24.32 17.22
C ASP A 175 -6.38 24.07 15.98
N PHE A 176 -5.70 25.10 15.49
CA PHE A 176 -4.86 25.00 14.30
C PHE A 176 -3.58 25.85 14.45
N PRO A 177 -2.37 25.26 14.39
CA PRO A 177 -2.06 23.86 14.14
C PRO A 177 -2.59 22.92 15.24
N VAL A 178 -2.96 21.70 14.85
CA VAL A 178 -3.58 20.71 15.76
C VAL A 178 -2.61 20.35 16.90
N GLU A 179 -3.10 20.42 18.13
CA GLU A 179 -2.33 20.09 19.33
C GLU A 179 -2.04 18.58 19.43
N GLU A 180 -0.95 18.23 20.12
CA GLU A 180 -0.54 16.83 20.30
C GLU A 180 -1.60 16.01 21.05
N GLU A 181 -2.27 16.61 22.04
CA GLU A 181 -3.34 15.97 22.80
C GLU A 181 -4.55 15.64 21.90
N THR A 182 -4.97 16.58 21.05
CA THR A 182 -6.07 16.37 20.10
C THR A 182 -5.75 15.25 19.11
N LEU A 183 -4.52 15.20 18.59
CA LEU A 183 -4.06 14.15 17.69
C LEU A 183 -4.06 12.77 18.35
N ALA A 184 -3.58 12.69 19.60
CA ALA A 184 -3.55 11.47 20.39
C ALA A 184 -4.97 10.96 20.70
N ASN A 185 -5.86 11.85 21.14
CA ASN A 185 -7.26 11.51 21.43
C ASN A 185 -8.00 11.05 20.18
N THR A 186 -7.75 11.71 19.04
CA THR A 186 -8.30 11.26 17.75
C THR A 186 -7.81 9.86 17.40
N PHE A 187 -6.52 9.57 17.56
CA PHE A 187 -5.97 8.25 17.25
C PHE A 187 -6.61 7.16 18.11
N LYS A 188 -6.75 7.40 19.42
CA LYS A 188 -7.49 6.51 20.34
C LYS A 188 -8.92 6.27 19.83
N ALA A 189 -9.62 7.32 19.40
CA ALA A 189 -10.97 7.21 18.86
C ALA A 189 -11.05 6.42 17.54
N VAL A 190 -10.07 6.57 16.64
CA VAL A 190 -9.99 5.80 15.39
C VAL A 190 -9.80 4.31 15.68
N VAL A 191 -8.97 3.96 16.66
CA VAL A 191 -8.82 2.56 17.11
C VAL A 191 -10.12 2.02 17.69
N GLY A 192 -10.83 2.81 18.51
CA GLY A 192 -12.16 2.45 19.02
C GLY A 192 -13.20 2.23 17.91
N ALA A 193 -13.22 3.12 16.90
CA ALA A 193 -14.09 2.98 15.73
C ALA A 193 -13.76 1.74 14.89
N LEU A 194 -12.46 1.42 14.73
CA LEU A 194 -12.02 0.21 14.05
C LEU A 194 -12.46 -1.05 14.79
N ALA A 195 -12.32 -1.07 16.11
CA ALA A 195 -12.73 -2.21 16.94
C ALA A 195 -14.23 -2.49 16.84
N GLN A 196 -15.06 -1.44 16.80
CA GLN A 196 -16.51 -1.58 16.60
C GLN A 196 -16.90 -1.93 15.15
N SER A 197 -16.10 -1.53 14.16
CA SER A 197 -16.41 -1.76 12.74
C SER A 197 -15.93 -3.13 12.24
N SER A 198 -14.64 -3.45 12.41
CA SER A 198 -14.01 -4.67 11.88
C SER A 198 -13.72 -5.73 12.96
N GLY A 199 -13.99 -5.44 14.23
CA GLY A 199 -13.73 -6.32 15.37
C GLY A 199 -12.41 -6.04 16.11
N GLU A 200 -12.36 -6.49 17.37
CA GLU A 200 -11.23 -6.22 18.27
C GLU A 200 -9.91 -6.83 17.80
N GLU A 201 -9.92 -8.04 17.23
CA GLU A 201 -8.68 -8.68 16.77
C GLU A 201 -7.97 -7.88 15.69
N ARG A 202 -8.73 -7.25 14.79
CA ARG A 202 -8.18 -6.43 13.72
C ARG A 202 -7.61 -5.13 14.28
N ALA A 203 -8.32 -4.50 15.21
CA ALA A 203 -7.83 -3.32 15.92
C ALA A 203 -6.55 -3.60 16.72
N ILE A 204 -6.44 -4.75 17.38
CA ILE A 204 -5.22 -5.16 18.09
C ILE A 204 -4.03 -5.27 17.13
N ARG A 205 -4.22 -5.88 15.94
CA ARG A 205 -3.16 -5.97 14.92
C ARG A 205 -2.76 -4.59 14.42
N PHE A 206 -3.73 -3.72 14.17
CA PHE A 206 -3.48 -2.33 13.79
C PHE A 206 -2.62 -1.60 14.83
N VAL A 207 -2.92 -1.74 16.12
CA VAL A 207 -2.12 -1.13 17.20
C VAL A 207 -0.70 -1.71 17.23
N GLN A 208 -0.54 -3.02 17.02
CA GLN A 208 0.79 -3.66 16.95
C GLN A 208 1.62 -3.12 15.78
N ASP A 209 1.02 -2.98 14.60
CA ASP A 209 1.73 -2.57 13.39
C ASP A 209 2.12 -1.08 13.40
N PHE A 210 1.31 -0.21 14.02
CA PHE A 210 1.56 1.24 14.01
C PHE A 210 2.15 1.79 15.31
N VAL A 211 1.75 1.29 16.48
CA VAL A 211 2.20 1.85 17.77
C VAL A 211 3.43 1.11 18.27
N VAL A 212 3.39 -0.22 18.29
CA VAL A 212 4.49 -1.01 18.87
C VAL A 212 5.76 -0.93 18.01
N THR A 213 5.62 -0.74 16.70
CA THR A 213 6.75 -0.53 15.79
C THR A 213 7.56 0.73 16.09
N HIS A 214 7.01 1.71 16.81
CA HIS A 214 7.78 2.87 17.27
C HIS A 214 8.87 2.54 18.29
N LEU A 215 8.83 1.37 18.93
CA LEU A 215 9.97 0.90 19.73
C LEU A 215 11.18 0.53 18.88
N CYS A 216 11.02 0.37 17.56
CA CYS A 216 12.13 0.03 16.68
C CYS A 216 13.15 1.16 16.63
N GLY A 217 14.39 0.85 17.01
CA GLY A 217 15.49 1.81 17.02
C GLY A 217 15.54 2.74 18.24
N GLN A 218 14.61 2.60 19.19
CA GLN A 218 14.67 3.33 20.47
C GLN A 218 15.57 2.59 21.45
N ASP A 219 16.36 3.32 22.23
CA ASP A 219 17.10 2.74 23.34
C ASP A 219 16.16 2.55 24.54
N VAL A 220 16.08 1.31 25.02
CA VAL A 220 15.27 0.96 26.18
C VAL A 220 15.78 1.68 27.44
N ASN A 221 17.07 2.02 27.52
CA ASN A 221 17.61 2.78 28.66
C ASN A 221 17.08 4.20 28.74
N GLU A 222 16.77 4.84 27.60
CA GLU A 222 16.18 6.18 27.58
C GLU A 222 14.72 6.16 28.06
N ILE A 223 14.02 5.04 27.82
CA ILE A 223 12.62 4.85 28.22
C ILE A 223 12.51 4.39 29.68
N TRP A 224 13.35 3.43 30.08
CA TRP A 224 13.36 2.87 31.42
C TRP A 224 14.77 2.95 32.03
N ALA A 225 14.98 4.00 32.81
CA ALA A 225 16.18 4.21 33.61
C ALA A 225 15.82 4.08 35.10
N PRO A 226 15.94 2.87 35.71
CA PRO A 226 15.77 2.75 37.15
C PRO A 226 16.87 3.57 37.87
N PRO A 227 16.51 4.31 38.93
CA PRO A 227 17.42 5.26 39.58
C PRO A 227 18.67 4.60 40.19
N ASP A 228 18.61 3.30 40.51
CA ASP A 228 19.78 2.49 40.86
C ASP A 228 19.72 1.14 40.12
N THR A 229 20.43 1.07 39.00
CA THR A 229 20.53 -0.14 38.19
C THR A 229 21.29 -1.27 38.88
N LEU A 230 22.24 -0.96 39.77
CA LEU A 230 23.09 -1.98 40.37
C LEU A 230 22.33 -2.76 41.44
N SER A 231 21.46 -2.09 42.23
CA SER A 231 20.53 -2.80 43.12
C SER A 231 19.52 -3.63 42.35
N ALA A 232 19.00 -3.15 41.22
CA ALA A 232 18.12 -3.93 40.36
C ALA A 232 18.78 -5.23 39.87
N VAL A 233 20.03 -5.14 39.39
CA VAL A 233 20.84 -6.31 39.02
C VAL A 233 21.09 -7.22 40.21
N SER A 234 21.38 -6.66 41.40
CA SER A 234 21.56 -7.44 42.62
C SER A 234 20.30 -8.23 43.00
N ASN A 235 19.12 -7.62 42.90
CA ASN A 235 17.84 -8.27 43.19
C ASN A 235 17.56 -9.42 42.21
N ILE A 236 17.88 -9.23 40.93
CA ILE A 236 17.75 -10.29 39.91
C ILE A 236 18.70 -11.45 40.21
N LEU A 237 19.96 -11.18 40.54
CA LEU A 237 20.95 -12.21 40.88
C LEU A 237 20.57 -12.96 42.16
N SER A 238 20.08 -12.25 43.18
CA SER A 238 19.56 -12.87 44.41
C SER A 238 18.40 -13.82 44.13
N ARG A 239 17.48 -13.46 43.22
CA ARG A 239 16.37 -14.33 42.79
C ARG A 239 16.86 -15.58 42.05
N GLU A 240 17.98 -15.48 41.32
CA GLU A 240 18.63 -16.62 40.67
C GLU A 240 19.52 -17.45 41.63
N GLY A 241 19.66 -17.03 42.89
CA GLY A 241 20.51 -17.70 43.89
C GLY A 241 22.02 -17.46 43.68
N LYS A 242 22.40 -16.42 42.94
CA LYS A 242 23.80 -16.07 42.66
C LYS A 242 24.36 -15.04 43.63
N ALA A 243 25.69 -14.99 43.73
CA ALA A 243 26.39 -13.95 44.49
C ALA A 243 26.11 -12.53 43.95
N PRO A 244 26.15 -11.49 44.81
CA PRO A 244 25.92 -10.10 44.40
C PRO A 244 26.93 -9.64 43.35
N PRO A 245 26.57 -8.63 42.53
CA PRO A 245 27.42 -8.14 41.45
C PRO A 245 28.62 -7.35 41.99
N GLU A 246 29.83 -7.72 41.58
CA GLU A 246 31.08 -7.03 41.87
C GLU A 246 31.56 -6.23 40.64
N PRO A 247 31.46 -4.89 40.64
CA PRO A 247 32.05 -4.06 39.59
C PRO A 247 33.57 -3.98 39.75
N ARG A 248 34.32 -4.22 38.67
CA ARG A 248 35.79 -4.11 38.63
C ARG A 248 36.24 -3.33 37.40
N LEU A 249 37.28 -2.53 37.56
CA LEU A 249 37.94 -1.86 36.45
C LEU A 249 38.70 -2.90 35.61
N ILE A 250 38.35 -3.01 34.32
CA ILE A 250 39.03 -3.87 33.35
C ILE A 250 40.18 -3.12 32.69
N GLY A 251 39.94 -1.86 32.32
CA GLY A 251 40.92 -1.02 31.64
C GLY A 251 40.59 0.46 31.79
N GLU A 252 41.64 1.28 31.75
CA GLU A 252 41.54 2.75 31.73
C GLU A 252 42.50 3.31 30.70
N ALA A 253 42.09 4.39 30.02
CA ALA A 253 42.91 5.14 29.08
C ALA A 253 42.76 6.63 29.38
N GLY A 254 43.86 7.38 29.35
CA GLY A 254 43.82 8.84 29.46
C GLY A 254 43.29 9.36 30.81
N ARG A 255 43.53 8.66 31.93
CA ARG A 255 43.02 8.97 33.29
C ARG A 255 43.08 10.44 33.72
N ASN A 256 44.12 11.16 33.30
CA ASN A 256 44.34 12.57 33.65
C ASN A 256 44.06 13.54 32.48
N THR A 257 43.28 13.10 31.50
CA THR A 257 42.91 13.90 30.32
C THR A 257 41.41 14.15 30.29
N ILE A 258 40.98 15.18 29.55
CA ILE A 258 39.55 15.48 29.35
C ILE A 258 38.82 14.32 28.65
N LEU A 259 39.54 13.54 27.84
CA LEU A 259 39.03 12.38 27.10
C LEU A 259 39.38 11.07 27.81
N ALA A 260 39.32 11.05 29.14
CA ALA A 260 39.49 9.82 29.90
C ALA A 260 38.41 8.81 29.51
N ALA A 261 38.82 7.54 29.40
CA ALA A 261 37.91 6.45 29.08
C ALA A 261 38.15 5.31 30.06
N TYR A 262 37.06 4.85 30.69
CA TYR A 262 37.07 3.75 31.65
C TYR A 262 36.22 2.60 31.14
N ILE A 263 36.71 1.38 31.36
CA ILE A 263 36.01 0.14 31.05
C ILE A 263 35.79 -0.61 32.35
N VAL A 264 34.52 -0.75 32.74
CA VAL A 264 34.13 -1.46 33.97
C VAL A 264 33.42 -2.75 33.58
N GLY A 265 33.81 -3.86 34.21
CA GLY A 265 33.13 -5.14 34.11
C GLY A 265 32.38 -5.47 35.39
N ILE A 266 31.20 -6.07 35.27
CA ILE A 266 30.46 -6.60 36.43
C ILE A 266 30.63 -8.12 36.46
N TYR A 267 31.10 -8.61 37.60
CA TYR A 267 31.34 -10.02 37.85
C TYR A 267 30.36 -10.57 38.89
N SER A 268 30.00 -11.83 38.78
CA SER A 268 29.38 -12.61 39.85
C SER A 268 30.01 -14.00 39.83
N GLU A 269 30.42 -14.51 40.99
CA GLU A 269 31.11 -15.83 41.10
C GLU A 269 32.34 -15.97 40.19
N LYS A 270 33.09 -14.87 40.01
CA LYS A 270 34.25 -14.76 39.08
C LYS A 270 33.89 -14.92 37.60
N GLN A 271 32.62 -14.92 37.22
CA GLN A 271 32.17 -14.89 35.83
C GLN A 271 31.79 -13.45 35.42
N LEU A 272 32.24 -13.03 34.24
CA LEU A 272 31.92 -11.72 33.68
C LEU A 272 30.48 -11.75 33.13
N LEU A 273 29.59 -10.93 33.67
CA LEU A 273 28.21 -10.82 33.21
C LEU A 273 28.09 -9.81 32.06
N GLY A 274 28.77 -8.67 32.17
CA GLY A 274 28.68 -7.58 31.21
C GLY A 274 29.74 -6.51 31.45
N THR A 275 29.90 -5.64 30.47
CA THR A 275 30.90 -4.57 30.44
C THR A 275 30.25 -3.26 30.05
N GLY A 276 30.76 -2.16 30.58
CA GLY A 276 30.34 -0.80 30.27
C GLY A 276 31.52 0.13 30.04
N PHE A 277 31.29 1.14 29.22
CA PHE A 277 32.25 2.17 28.87
C PHE A 277 31.72 3.52 29.37
N GLY A 278 32.61 4.40 29.81
CA GLY A 278 32.23 5.73 30.24
C GLY A 278 33.41 6.68 30.34
N GLU A 279 33.10 7.97 30.30
CA GLU A 279 34.05 9.07 30.50
C GLU A 279 34.51 9.17 31.96
N THR A 280 33.65 8.79 32.89
CA THR A 280 33.96 8.68 34.33
C THR A 280 33.75 7.25 34.83
N LEU A 281 34.41 6.89 35.93
CA LEU A 281 34.25 5.57 36.55
C LEU A 281 32.79 5.29 36.94
N GLN A 282 32.04 6.31 37.38
CA GLN A 282 30.64 6.18 37.74
C GLN A 282 29.77 5.90 36.51
N THR A 283 29.93 6.68 35.42
CA THR A 283 29.20 6.43 34.16
C THR A 283 29.52 5.04 33.58
N ALA A 284 30.78 4.61 33.62
CA ALA A 284 31.17 3.28 33.15
C ALA A 284 30.54 2.16 33.99
N LYS A 285 30.45 2.36 35.32
CA LYS A 285 29.79 1.43 36.25
C LYS A 285 28.28 1.34 35.99
N GLU A 286 27.61 2.47 35.80
CA GLU A 286 26.18 2.53 35.46
C GLU A 286 25.91 1.85 34.11
N MET A 287 26.68 2.18 33.08
CA MET A 287 26.56 1.58 31.75
C MET A 287 26.80 0.06 31.79
N ALA A 288 27.74 -0.40 32.62
CA ALA A 288 27.97 -1.82 32.83
C ALA A 288 26.76 -2.50 33.50
N ALA A 289 26.13 -1.84 34.48
CA ALA A 289 24.93 -2.34 35.15
C ALA A 289 23.73 -2.40 34.19
N HIS A 290 23.52 -1.37 33.37
CA HIS A 290 22.53 -1.38 32.28
C HIS A 290 22.77 -2.53 31.29
N ASN A 291 24.03 -2.74 30.87
CA ASN A 291 24.38 -3.83 29.96
C ASN A 291 24.05 -5.21 30.55
N VAL A 292 24.36 -5.42 31.84
CA VAL A 292 24.01 -6.66 32.55
C VAL A 292 22.50 -6.83 32.65
N LEU A 293 21.77 -5.78 33.02
CA LEU A 293 20.32 -5.78 33.12
C LEU A 293 19.68 -6.17 31.79
N HIS A 294 20.13 -5.56 30.68
CA HIS A 294 19.69 -5.90 29.33
C HIS A 294 20.03 -7.34 28.94
N ARG A 295 21.25 -7.81 29.26
CA ARG A 295 21.65 -9.19 28.95
C ARG A 295 20.79 -10.22 29.68
N GLN A 296 20.52 -9.99 30.96
CA GLN A 296 19.75 -10.92 31.78
C GLN A 296 18.27 -10.93 31.41
N THR A 297 17.72 -9.79 30.99
CA THR A 297 16.27 -9.63 30.76
C THR A 297 15.86 -9.73 29.29
N MET A 298 16.66 -9.20 28.36
CA MET A 298 16.36 -9.15 26.93
C MET A 298 17.08 -10.25 26.13
N LEU A 299 18.39 -10.46 26.32
CA LEU A 299 19.20 -11.35 25.45
C LEU A 299 19.19 -12.84 25.83
N ARG A 300 18.74 -13.19 27.04
CA ARG A 300 18.49 -14.60 27.42
C ARG A 300 17.25 -15.18 26.73
N ALA A 301 16.31 -14.34 26.34
CA ALA A 301 15.34 -14.73 25.34
C ALA A 301 16.12 -14.87 24.03
N ASN A 302 16.23 -16.07 23.47
CA ASN A 302 16.44 -16.23 22.03
C ASN A 302 15.27 -15.53 21.36
N ILE A 303 15.31 -14.20 21.22
CA ILE A 303 14.17 -13.46 20.72
C ILE A 303 14.07 -13.83 19.23
N PRO A 304 13.08 -14.63 18.77
CA PRO A 304 12.71 -14.53 17.37
C PRO A 304 12.40 -13.05 17.16
N LYS A 305 13.04 -12.39 16.17
CA LYS A 305 12.86 -10.97 15.80
C LYS A 305 11.64 -10.38 16.51
N VAL A 306 11.86 -9.54 17.55
CA VAL A 306 10.90 -9.14 18.62
C VAL A 306 9.50 -8.86 18.11
N PHE A 307 9.43 -8.37 16.89
CA PHE A 307 8.21 -8.34 16.11
C PHE A 307 8.47 -9.26 14.92
N PRO A 308 7.76 -10.39 14.78
CA PRO A 308 7.61 -10.95 13.46
C PRO A 308 6.86 -9.87 12.69
N ALA A 309 7.60 -8.91 12.11
CA ALA A 309 7.19 -8.26 10.89
C ALA A 309 6.89 -9.44 10.00
N ARG A 310 5.61 -9.78 9.93
CA ARG A 310 5.15 -10.90 9.16
C ARG A 310 5.64 -10.54 7.76
N SER A 311 6.65 -11.25 7.31
CA SER A 311 6.83 -11.55 5.89
C SER A 311 5.57 -12.23 5.32
N ASN A 312 4.58 -12.55 6.16
CA ASN A 312 3.19 -12.69 5.77
C ASN A 312 2.47 -11.34 5.54
N VAL A 313 3.07 -10.41 4.78
CA VAL A 313 2.31 -9.87 3.65
C VAL A 313 2.21 -11.04 2.67
N ARG A 314 1.37 -12.02 3.03
CA ARG A 314 0.89 -12.98 2.06
C ARG A 314 0.16 -12.12 1.04
N SER A 315 0.74 -12.00 -0.15
CA SER A 315 -0.06 -11.94 -1.36
C SER A 315 -1.24 -12.89 -1.14
N LEU A 316 -2.44 -12.41 -1.42
CA LEU A 316 -3.64 -13.24 -1.30
C LEU A 316 -3.59 -14.44 -2.28
N SER A 317 -2.59 -14.53 -3.16
CA SER A 317 -2.10 -15.76 -3.77
C SER A 317 -1.08 -16.48 -2.88
N SER A 318 -1.49 -17.62 -2.33
CA SER A 318 -0.67 -18.47 -1.46
C SER A 318 0.30 -19.39 -2.22
N ASP A 319 0.50 -19.15 -3.52
CA ASP A 319 1.19 -20.07 -4.41
C ASP A 319 2.10 -19.34 -5.43
N PRO A 320 3.44 -19.39 -5.28
CA PRO A 320 4.40 -18.83 -6.24
C PRO A 320 4.17 -19.32 -7.67
N GLN A 321 3.55 -20.48 -7.83
CA GLN A 321 3.21 -21.06 -9.12
C GLN A 321 2.09 -20.28 -9.82
N ILE A 322 1.03 -19.89 -9.09
CA ILE A 322 -0.09 -19.09 -9.62
C ILE A 322 0.40 -17.69 -10.00
N ASP A 323 1.29 -17.10 -9.20
CA ASP A 323 1.91 -15.81 -9.50
C ASP A 323 2.73 -15.85 -10.79
N SER A 324 3.43 -16.96 -11.05
CA SER A 324 4.16 -17.14 -12.30
C SER A 324 3.23 -17.32 -13.49
N ILE A 325 2.12 -18.07 -13.34
CA ILE A 325 1.13 -18.32 -14.39
C ILE A 325 0.51 -17.00 -14.82
N ILE A 326 -0.14 -16.29 -13.90
CA ILE A 326 -0.87 -15.04 -14.19
C ILE A 326 0.06 -13.96 -14.77
N ARG A 327 1.30 -13.86 -14.29
CA ARG A 327 2.28 -12.88 -14.76
C ARG A 327 2.70 -13.13 -16.21
N VAL A 328 2.94 -14.39 -16.55
CA VAL A 328 3.40 -14.78 -17.89
C VAL A 328 2.26 -14.65 -18.87
N ASP A 329 1.05 -15.09 -18.51
CA ASP A 329 -0.12 -15.02 -19.38
C ASP A 329 -0.46 -13.57 -19.69
N HIS A 330 -0.53 -12.71 -18.67
CA HIS A 330 -0.73 -11.27 -18.90
C HIS A 330 0.34 -10.66 -19.83
N ALA A 331 1.60 -11.08 -19.72
CA ALA A 331 2.66 -10.61 -20.60
C ALA A 331 2.51 -11.16 -22.03
N GLY A 332 2.03 -12.39 -22.18
CA GLY A 332 1.67 -13.04 -23.44
C GLY A 332 0.53 -12.33 -24.14
N GLU A 333 -0.60 -12.16 -23.46
CA GLU A 333 -1.79 -11.47 -23.98
C GLU A 333 -1.51 -10.02 -24.37
N LEU A 334 -0.70 -9.32 -23.57
CA LEU A 334 -0.24 -7.98 -23.93
C LEU A 334 0.64 -8.02 -25.20
N GLY A 335 1.46 -9.05 -25.37
CA GLY A 335 2.28 -9.25 -26.55
C GLY A 335 1.41 -9.50 -27.80
N ALA A 336 0.43 -10.39 -27.70
CA ALA A 336 -0.50 -10.73 -28.77
C ALA A 336 -1.35 -9.52 -29.19
N ASP A 337 -1.94 -8.78 -28.24
CA ASP A 337 -2.63 -7.50 -28.48
C ASP A 337 -1.79 -6.53 -29.32
N ARG A 338 -0.48 -6.48 -29.07
CA ARG A 338 0.45 -5.60 -29.81
C ARG A 338 0.83 -6.14 -31.17
N ILE A 339 0.95 -7.46 -31.32
CA ILE A 339 1.16 -8.10 -32.62
C ILE A 339 -0.03 -7.80 -33.54
N TYR A 340 -1.26 -8.03 -33.08
CA TYR A 340 -2.46 -7.73 -33.85
C TYR A 340 -2.60 -6.23 -34.16
N ALA A 341 -2.32 -5.35 -33.19
CA ALA A 341 -2.28 -3.91 -33.44
C ALA A 341 -1.27 -3.52 -34.54
N GLY A 342 -0.10 -4.16 -34.56
CA GLY A 342 0.91 -3.99 -35.61
C GLY A 342 0.44 -4.51 -36.97
N GLN A 343 -0.22 -5.67 -36.99
CA GLN A 343 -0.76 -6.25 -38.22
C GLN A 343 -1.88 -5.39 -38.81
N ILE A 344 -2.81 -4.90 -38.00
CA ILE A 344 -3.91 -4.00 -38.41
C ILE A 344 -3.37 -2.66 -38.93
N ALA A 345 -2.31 -2.13 -38.33
CA ALA A 345 -1.70 -0.88 -38.78
C ALA A 345 -1.23 -0.94 -40.25
N VAL A 346 -0.87 -2.13 -40.74
CA VAL A 346 -0.37 -2.34 -42.11
C VAL A 346 -1.46 -2.94 -43.02
N LEU A 347 -2.16 -3.98 -42.57
CA LEU A 347 -3.10 -4.78 -43.37
C LEU A 347 -4.57 -4.47 -43.09
N GLY A 348 -4.91 -3.49 -42.24
CA GLY A 348 -6.29 -3.20 -41.85
C GLY A 348 -7.24 -2.86 -43.01
N LYS A 349 -6.71 -2.36 -44.14
CA LYS A 349 -7.50 -2.08 -45.35
C LYS A 349 -7.49 -3.21 -46.39
N SER A 350 -6.83 -4.33 -46.10
CA SER A 350 -6.74 -5.50 -46.99
C SER A 350 -7.94 -6.43 -46.84
N SER A 351 -8.04 -7.44 -47.70
CA SER A 351 -9.06 -8.49 -47.61
C SER A 351 -9.02 -9.28 -46.31
N SER A 352 -7.84 -9.39 -45.68
CA SER A 352 -7.64 -10.09 -44.40
C SER A 352 -7.85 -9.18 -43.18
N GLY A 353 -8.04 -7.87 -43.37
CA GLY A 353 -8.13 -6.91 -42.27
C GLY A 353 -9.28 -7.20 -41.31
N LYS A 354 -10.47 -7.56 -41.82
CA LYS A 354 -11.65 -7.90 -40.99
C LYS A 354 -11.46 -9.18 -40.16
N LEU A 355 -10.69 -10.14 -40.68
CA LEU A 355 -10.40 -11.39 -39.98
C LEU A 355 -9.43 -11.13 -38.83
N ILE A 356 -8.34 -10.40 -39.11
CA ILE A 356 -7.36 -9.99 -38.09
C ILE A 356 -8.04 -9.12 -37.02
N GLU A 357 -8.97 -8.25 -37.39
CA GLU A 357 -9.73 -7.42 -36.45
C GLU A 357 -10.63 -8.26 -35.54
N HIS A 358 -11.27 -9.31 -36.08
CA HIS A 358 -12.07 -10.24 -35.29
C HIS A 358 -11.23 -10.99 -34.24
N MET A 359 -10.09 -11.54 -34.65
CA MET A 359 -9.14 -12.22 -33.75
C MET A 359 -8.60 -11.25 -32.70
N TRP A 360 -8.29 -10.01 -33.09
CA TRP A 360 -7.79 -8.99 -32.16
C TRP A 360 -8.82 -8.58 -31.09
N GLU A 361 -10.11 -8.56 -31.40
CA GLU A 361 -11.13 -8.28 -30.38
C GLU A 361 -11.20 -9.38 -29.31
N GLN A 362 -11.03 -10.66 -29.68
CA GLN A 362 -10.94 -11.76 -28.71
C GLN A 362 -9.73 -11.57 -27.78
N GLU A 363 -8.60 -11.15 -28.33
CA GLU A 363 -7.37 -10.93 -27.55
C GLU A 363 -7.46 -9.75 -26.58
N LYS A 364 -8.25 -8.74 -26.91
CA LYS A 364 -8.55 -7.66 -25.96
C LYS A 364 -9.35 -8.17 -24.77
N GLU A 365 -10.26 -9.12 -24.99
CA GLU A 365 -11.01 -9.78 -23.91
C GLU A 365 -10.09 -10.63 -23.03
N HIS A 366 -9.16 -11.38 -23.64
CA HIS A 366 -8.17 -12.19 -22.93
C HIS A 366 -7.30 -11.32 -22.02
N LYS A 367 -6.69 -10.28 -22.58
CA LYS A 367 -5.88 -9.31 -21.85
C LYS A 367 -6.65 -8.63 -20.72
N ALA A 368 -7.87 -8.16 -20.99
CA ALA A 368 -8.71 -7.52 -19.96
C ALA A 368 -8.99 -8.48 -18.80
N LYS A 369 -9.19 -9.77 -19.09
CA LYS A 369 -9.38 -10.79 -18.06
C LYS A 369 -8.14 -11.00 -17.21
N PHE A 370 -6.95 -11.02 -17.81
CA PHE A 370 -5.71 -11.13 -17.03
C PHE A 370 -5.34 -9.86 -16.25
N GLU A 371 -5.73 -8.67 -16.71
CA GLU A 371 -5.63 -7.43 -15.93
C GLU A 371 -6.52 -7.49 -14.67
N GLU A 372 -7.73 -8.06 -14.78
CA GLU A 372 -8.60 -8.34 -13.64
C GLU A 372 -7.95 -9.36 -12.67
N LEU A 373 -7.39 -10.45 -13.20
CA LEU A 373 -6.72 -11.49 -12.41
C LEU A 373 -5.47 -10.95 -11.69
N ILE A 374 -4.67 -10.09 -12.32
CA ILE A 374 -3.53 -9.42 -11.68
C ILE A 374 -3.97 -8.62 -10.45
N CYS A 375 -5.07 -7.88 -10.57
CA CYS A 375 -5.63 -7.11 -9.46
C CYS A 375 -6.17 -8.04 -8.36
N LYS A 376 -6.91 -9.09 -8.75
CA LYS A 376 -7.54 -10.05 -7.83
C LYS A 376 -6.52 -10.84 -7.01
N TYR A 377 -5.48 -11.35 -7.66
CA TYR A 377 -4.43 -12.16 -7.02
C TYR A 377 -3.27 -11.31 -6.49
N ARG A 378 -3.28 -10.00 -6.72
CA ARG A 378 -2.20 -9.06 -6.37
C ARG A 378 -0.83 -9.48 -6.94
N VAL A 379 -0.85 -10.03 -8.15
CA VAL A 379 0.36 -10.47 -8.86
C VAL A 379 1.09 -9.25 -9.40
N ARG A 380 2.40 -9.18 -9.18
CA ARG A 380 3.20 -8.10 -9.79
C ARG A 380 3.41 -8.40 -11.29
N PRO A 381 3.02 -7.52 -12.21
CA PRO A 381 3.31 -7.70 -13.65
C PRO A 381 4.83 -7.77 -13.91
N THR A 382 5.24 -8.39 -15.03
CA THR A 382 6.67 -8.46 -15.40
C THR A 382 7.25 -7.06 -15.62
N ALA A 383 8.49 -6.83 -15.19
CA ALA A 383 9.19 -5.57 -15.47
C ALA A 383 9.45 -5.33 -16.96
N MET A 384 9.35 -6.38 -17.79
CA MET A 384 9.64 -6.36 -19.22
C MET A 384 8.49 -5.86 -20.10
N ILE A 385 7.34 -5.50 -19.52
CA ILE A 385 6.16 -4.97 -20.22
C ILE A 385 6.49 -3.90 -21.27
N PRO A 386 7.32 -2.87 -20.99
CA PRO A 386 7.64 -1.85 -21.98
C PRO A 386 8.37 -2.42 -23.21
N LEU A 387 9.23 -3.41 -23.00
CA LEU A 387 9.98 -4.06 -24.08
C LEU A 387 9.05 -4.93 -24.93
N TRP A 388 8.22 -5.76 -24.29
CA TRP A 388 7.27 -6.64 -24.99
C TRP A 388 6.23 -5.86 -25.79
N ASN A 389 5.79 -4.71 -25.28
CA ASN A 389 4.88 -3.82 -25.99
C ASN A 389 5.46 -3.36 -27.34
N ILE A 390 6.74 -2.92 -27.33
CA ILE A 390 7.43 -2.48 -28.55
C ILE A 390 7.72 -3.67 -29.46
N ALA A 391 8.24 -4.77 -28.91
CA ALA A 391 8.64 -5.94 -29.68
C ALA A 391 7.45 -6.60 -30.38
N GLY A 392 6.31 -6.76 -29.70
CA GLY A 392 5.08 -7.30 -30.27
C GLY A 392 4.57 -6.45 -31.43
N PHE A 393 4.52 -5.13 -31.26
CA PHE A 393 4.10 -4.22 -32.33
C PHE A 393 5.02 -4.28 -33.56
N VAL A 394 6.34 -4.28 -33.35
CA VAL A 394 7.32 -4.37 -34.44
C VAL A 394 7.22 -5.71 -35.16
N LEU A 395 7.03 -6.81 -34.43
CA LEU A 395 6.86 -8.14 -35.01
C LEU A 395 5.57 -8.23 -35.86
N GLY A 396 4.46 -7.73 -35.32
CA GLY A 396 3.18 -7.67 -36.03
C GLY A 396 3.22 -6.81 -37.29
N ALA A 397 3.76 -5.58 -37.18
CA ALA A 397 3.89 -4.70 -38.34
C ALA A 397 4.88 -5.26 -39.37
N GLY A 398 6.01 -5.82 -38.92
CA GLY A 398 7.03 -6.42 -39.79
C GLY A 398 6.53 -7.62 -40.57
N SER A 399 5.81 -8.54 -39.91
CA SER A 399 5.19 -9.69 -40.58
C SER A 399 4.11 -9.27 -41.57
N ALA A 400 3.30 -8.26 -41.22
CA ALA A 400 2.27 -7.72 -42.10
C ALA A 400 2.82 -6.97 -43.33
N LEU A 401 3.98 -6.32 -43.22
CA LEU A 401 4.68 -5.70 -44.36
C LEU A 401 5.17 -6.73 -45.38
N LEU A 402 5.47 -7.95 -44.95
CA LEU A 402 5.84 -9.07 -45.84
C LEU A 402 4.62 -9.70 -46.54
N GLY A 403 3.41 -9.30 -46.15
CA GLY A 403 2.15 -9.67 -46.78
C GLY A 403 1.20 -10.43 -45.85
N PRO A 404 -0.05 -10.65 -46.30
CA PRO A 404 -1.10 -11.26 -45.47
C PRO A 404 -0.75 -12.69 -45.04
N LYS A 405 -0.12 -13.48 -45.90
CA LYS A 405 0.33 -14.84 -45.57
C LYS A 405 1.41 -14.87 -44.49
N ALA A 406 2.33 -13.89 -44.52
CA ALA A 406 3.40 -13.77 -43.54
C ALA A 406 2.87 -13.30 -42.17
N ALA A 407 1.84 -12.44 -42.15
CA ALA A 407 1.11 -12.11 -40.94
C ALA A 407 0.45 -13.36 -40.33
N MET A 408 -0.24 -14.17 -41.14
CA MET A 408 -0.84 -15.42 -40.69
C MET A 408 0.22 -16.45 -40.23
N ALA A 409 1.38 -16.51 -40.89
CA ALA A 409 2.51 -17.33 -40.43
C ALA A 409 3.07 -16.88 -39.08
N CYS A 410 3.07 -15.57 -38.80
CA CYS A 410 3.44 -15.03 -37.49
C CYS A 410 2.42 -15.43 -36.43
N THR A 411 1.12 -15.28 -36.71
CA THR A 411 0.02 -15.70 -35.83
C THR A 411 0.15 -17.19 -35.49
N VAL A 412 0.23 -18.07 -36.50
CA VAL A 412 0.42 -19.53 -36.30
C VAL A 412 1.65 -19.85 -35.44
N ALA A 413 2.76 -19.14 -35.66
CA ALA A 413 3.98 -19.34 -34.89
C ALA A 413 3.83 -18.96 -33.41
N VAL A 414 3.14 -17.85 -33.13
CA VAL A 414 2.88 -17.35 -31.77
C VAL A 414 1.87 -18.26 -31.06
N GLU A 415 0.73 -18.54 -31.70
CA GLU A 415 -0.35 -19.33 -31.07
C GLU A 415 0.10 -20.74 -30.76
N SER A 416 0.93 -21.36 -31.61
CA SER A 416 1.47 -22.69 -31.31
C SER A 416 2.28 -22.72 -30.00
N VAL A 417 3.00 -21.64 -29.66
CA VAL A 417 3.76 -21.54 -28.41
C VAL A 417 2.85 -21.22 -27.23
N ILE A 418 1.83 -20.39 -27.44
CA ILE A 418 0.86 -20.02 -26.39
C ILE A 418 0.00 -21.24 -26.03
N VAL A 419 -0.51 -21.99 -27.01
CA VAL A 419 -1.24 -23.25 -26.80
C VAL A 419 -0.40 -24.28 -26.05
N ASP A 420 0.86 -24.47 -26.43
CA ASP A 420 1.80 -25.34 -25.70
C ASP A 420 1.97 -24.87 -24.25
N HIS A 421 2.07 -23.56 -24.04
CA HIS A 421 2.21 -22.98 -22.71
C HIS A 421 0.96 -23.22 -21.85
N TYR A 422 -0.23 -22.97 -22.38
CA TYR A 422 -1.48 -23.23 -21.69
C TYR A 422 -1.67 -24.70 -21.37
N ASN A 423 -1.28 -25.61 -22.29
CA ASN A 423 -1.32 -27.04 -22.00
C ASN A 423 -0.40 -27.44 -20.84
N ASP A 424 0.80 -26.87 -20.75
CA ASP A 424 1.69 -27.07 -19.60
C ASP A 424 1.12 -26.53 -18.29
N GLN A 425 0.46 -25.37 -18.33
CA GLN A 425 -0.20 -24.79 -17.17
C GLN A 425 -1.42 -25.60 -16.73
N LEU A 426 -2.24 -26.09 -17.66
CA LEU A 426 -3.39 -26.94 -17.35
C LEU A 426 -2.95 -28.24 -16.68
N ARG A 427 -1.90 -28.91 -17.21
CA ARG A 427 -1.31 -30.11 -16.57
C ARG A 427 -0.86 -29.82 -15.14
N THR A 428 -0.32 -28.64 -14.93
CA THR A 428 0.16 -28.17 -13.63
C THR A 428 -0.99 -27.89 -12.67
N LEU A 429 -2.05 -27.20 -13.13
CA LEU A 429 -3.21 -26.84 -12.31
C LEU A 429 -4.11 -28.04 -12.00
N MET A 430 -4.08 -29.09 -12.82
CA MET A 430 -4.80 -30.34 -12.60
C MET A 430 -4.27 -31.16 -11.41
N SER A 431 -3.12 -30.80 -10.82
CA SER A 431 -2.63 -31.49 -9.61
C SER A 431 -3.52 -31.24 -8.39
N ASP A 432 -4.20 -30.09 -8.32
CA ASP A 432 -5.15 -29.73 -7.26
C ASP A 432 -6.39 -29.01 -7.83
N PRO A 433 -7.34 -29.74 -8.46
CA PRO A 433 -8.43 -29.16 -9.24
C PRO A 433 -9.42 -28.31 -8.42
N GLU A 434 -9.65 -28.66 -7.15
CA GLU A 434 -10.63 -27.95 -6.31
C GLU A 434 -10.17 -26.56 -5.88
N LYS A 435 -8.85 -26.32 -5.83
CA LYS A 435 -8.28 -25.05 -5.35
C LYS A 435 -8.31 -23.95 -6.42
N ASN A 436 -8.19 -24.32 -7.70
CA ASN A 436 -7.94 -23.39 -8.81
C ASN A 436 -8.97 -23.48 -9.95
N LYS A 437 -10.18 -23.98 -9.66
CA LYS A 437 -11.22 -24.24 -10.68
C LYS A 437 -11.50 -23.05 -11.60
N GLU A 438 -11.61 -21.84 -11.05
CA GLU A 438 -11.86 -20.62 -11.84
C GLU A 438 -10.73 -20.32 -12.84
N LEU A 439 -9.47 -20.46 -12.42
CA LEU A 439 -8.31 -20.21 -13.28
C LEU A 439 -8.15 -21.29 -14.36
N LEU A 440 -8.48 -22.54 -14.00
CA LEU A 440 -8.47 -23.68 -14.92
C LEU A 440 -9.50 -23.48 -16.04
N ASP A 441 -10.74 -23.09 -15.70
CA ASP A 441 -11.80 -22.83 -16.67
C ASP A 441 -11.43 -21.66 -17.62
N ILE A 442 -10.79 -20.61 -17.10
CA ILE A 442 -10.33 -19.46 -17.90
C ILE A 442 -9.22 -19.88 -18.87
N ILE A 443 -8.15 -20.52 -18.37
CA ILE A 443 -7.02 -20.96 -19.20
C ILE A 443 -7.47 -22.00 -20.24
N GLN A 444 -8.40 -22.88 -19.89
CA GLN A 444 -8.96 -23.85 -20.83
C GLN A 444 -9.69 -23.15 -21.97
N LYS A 445 -10.53 -22.16 -21.66
CA LYS A 445 -11.24 -21.39 -22.67
C LYS A 445 -10.26 -20.69 -23.61
N PHE A 446 -9.29 -19.96 -23.06
CA PHE A 446 -8.34 -19.21 -23.88
C PHE A 446 -7.47 -20.13 -24.73
N ARG A 447 -7.01 -21.27 -24.20
CA ARG A 447 -6.33 -22.28 -25.03
C ARG A 447 -7.15 -22.70 -26.25
N ASP A 448 -8.45 -22.90 -26.09
CA ASP A 448 -9.33 -23.31 -27.20
C ASP A 448 -9.51 -22.18 -28.21
N ASP A 449 -9.63 -20.93 -27.73
CA ASP A 449 -9.67 -19.72 -28.57
C ASP A 449 -8.34 -19.55 -29.36
N GLU A 450 -7.18 -19.75 -28.72
CA GLU A 450 -5.85 -19.70 -29.37
C GLU A 450 -5.66 -20.81 -30.42
N GLN A 451 -6.22 -22.00 -30.17
CA GLN A 451 -6.18 -23.09 -31.13
C GLN A 451 -7.02 -22.77 -32.37
N GLU A 452 -8.18 -22.12 -32.20
CA GLU A 452 -8.98 -21.62 -33.31
C GLU A 452 -8.22 -20.56 -34.13
N HIS A 453 -7.49 -19.66 -33.46
CA HIS A 453 -6.65 -18.67 -34.11
C HIS A 453 -5.52 -19.28 -34.94
N HIS A 454 -4.86 -20.29 -34.37
CA HIS A 454 -3.84 -21.08 -35.05
C HIS A 454 -4.41 -21.74 -36.33
N ASP A 455 -5.55 -22.42 -36.22
CA ASP A 455 -6.14 -23.16 -37.33
C ASP A 455 -6.64 -22.21 -38.43
N THR A 456 -7.23 -21.09 -38.03
CA THR A 456 -7.61 -19.99 -38.95
C THR A 456 -6.40 -19.46 -39.71
N GLY A 457 -5.25 -19.29 -39.05
CA GLY A 457 -4.01 -18.85 -39.69
C GLY A 457 -3.51 -19.86 -40.75
N LEU A 458 -3.64 -21.16 -40.51
CA LEU A 458 -3.32 -22.21 -41.49
C LEU A 458 -4.26 -22.16 -42.69
N GLU A 459 -5.57 -22.03 -42.46
CA GLU A 459 -6.58 -21.94 -43.53
C GLU A 459 -6.37 -20.72 -44.44
N GLN A 460 -5.86 -19.63 -43.90
CA GLN A 460 -5.50 -18.42 -44.66
C GLN A 460 -4.15 -18.52 -45.40
N GLY A 461 -3.53 -19.70 -45.41
CA GLY A 461 -2.35 -19.99 -46.21
C GLY A 461 -1.04 -19.52 -45.58
N ALA A 462 -0.93 -19.56 -44.25
CA ALA A 462 0.32 -19.30 -43.52
C ALA A 462 1.52 -20.07 -44.10
N GLU A 463 1.34 -21.36 -44.42
CA GLU A 463 2.38 -22.25 -44.97
C GLU A 463 2.89 -21.82 -46.35
N GLN A 464 2.13 -20.98 -47.06
CA GLN A 464 2.49 -20.49 -48.39
C GLN A 464 3.45 -19.28 -48.32
N THR A 465 3.91 -18.91 -47.13
CA THR A 465 4.90 -17.85 -46.89
C THR A 465 6.31 -18.31 -47.31
N PRO A 466 7.08 -17.49 -48.06
CA PRO A 466 8.47 -17.81 -48.35
C PRO A 466 9.27 -18.08 -47.08
N PHE A 467 10.04 -19.18 -47.05
CA PHE A 467 10.85 -19.60 -45.91
C PHE A 467 10.05 -19.83 -44.61
N TYR A 468 8.76 -20.21 -44.71
CA TYR A 468 7.83 -20.47 -43.60
C TYR A 468 8.49 -21.17 -42.40
N ASN A 469 9.12 -22.33 -42.61
CA ASN A 469 9.75 -23.09 -41.52
C ASN A 469 10.82 -22.29 -40.76
N ALA A 470 11.69 -21.58 -41.47
CA ALA A 470 12.74 -20.78 -40.82
C ALA A 470 12.15 -19.56 -40.10
N PHE A 471 11.14 -18.93 -40.69
CA PHE A 471 10.44 -17.77 -40.12
C PHE A 471 9.69 -18.14 -38.83
N THR A 472 8.91 -19.21 -38.87
CA THR A 472 8.13 -19.71 -37.74
C THR A 472 9.02 -20.18 -36.59
N GLU A 473 10.13 -20.89 -36.85
CA GLU A 473 11.03 -21.35 -35.79
C GLU A 473 11.75 -20.19 -35.07
N VAL A 474 12.10 -19.11 -35.78
CA VAL A 474 12.68 -17.91 -35.15
C VAL A 474 11.68 -17.23 -34.21
N ILE A 475 10.43 -17.10 -34.64
CA ILE A 475 9.36 -16.50 -33.83
C ILE A 475 9.07 -17.39 -32.60
N LYS A 476 8.94 -18.70 -32.80
CA LYS A 476 8.75 -19.66 -31.70
C LYS A 476 9.85 -19.57 -30.66
N LEU A 477 11.11 -19.48 -31.09
CA LEU A 477 12.26 -19.31 -30.20
C LEU A 477 12.16 -17.99 -29.41
N GLY A 478 11.81 -16.89 -30.09
CA GLY A 478 11.58 -15.58 -29.45
C GLY A 478 10.50 -15.63 -28.37
N CYS A 479 9.34 -16.22 -28.67
CA CYS A 479 8.24 -16.38 -27.72
C CYS A 479 8.64 -17.24 -26.51
N LYS A 480 9.34 -18.37 -26.73
CA LYS A 480 9.84 -19.23 -25.63
C LYS A 480 10.82 -18.49 -24.71
N VAL A 481 11.70 -17.66 -25.27
CA VAL A 481 12.61 -16.81 -24.47
C VAL A 481 11.82 -15.77 -23.68
N ALA A 482 10.85 -15.10 -24.30
CA ALA A 482 10.01 -14.10 -23.62
C ALA A 482 9.21 -14.70 -22.45
N ILE A 483 8.64 -15.90 -22.64
CA ILE A 483 7.96 -16.67 -21.60
C ILE A 483 8.92 -16.97 -20.43
N ASN A 484 10.11 -17.50 -20.72
CA ASN A 484 11.07 -17.86 -19.67
C ASN A 484 11.59 -16.65 -18.88
N ILE A 485 11.79 -15.51 -19.54
CA ILE A 485 12.19 -14.27 -18.88
C ILE A 485 11.04 -13.75 -17.99
N SER A 486 9.81 -13.74 -18.53
CA SER A 486 8.63 -13.23 -17.81
C SER A 486 8.21 -14.11 -16.63
N LYS A 487 8.65 -15.38 -16.56
CA LYS A 487 8.48 -16.24 -15.37
C LYS A 487 9.30 -15.76 -14.18
N VAL A 488 10.45 -15.14 -14.41
CA VAL A 488 11.46 -14.82 -13.39
C VAL A 488 11.43 -13.33 -12.99
N ILE A 489 11.18 -12.45 -13.96
CA ILE A 489 11.29 -10.99 -13.86
C ILE A 489 9.91 -10.37 -14.08
#